data_AF-A0A2P9H2W4-F1
#
_entry.id   AF-A0A2P9H2W4-F1
#
_cell.length_a   1.000
_cell.length_b   1.000
_cell.length_c   1.000
_cell.angle_alpha   90.00
_cell.angle_beta   90.00
_cell.angle_gamma   90.00
#
_symmetry.space_group_name_H-M   'P 1'
#
loop_
_entity.id
_entity.type
_entity.pdbx_description
1 polymer ?
#
loop_
_entity_poly.entity_id
_entity_poly.type
_entity_poly.pdbx_seq_one_letter_code
_entity_poly.pdbx_strand_id
1 'polypeptide(L)'
;MENEHIDAAVSLACGVGVNFFADRLGKVPIFPGLNTTFYGAGMEPGLWAEMCAGCGDCMTAHTGGICPVARCSKHLLNGPCGGSEKGKCEVDPANTDCVWQLIYDRLKRLGKLDELQNLLPAKDWRPASDGGVRRTVREYLYRLK
;
A
#
# COMPACT_ATOMS: atom_id res chain seq x y z
N MET A 1 20.65 3.05 28.41
CA MET A 1 19.26 3.56 28.51
C MET A 1 18.53 2.61 29.42
N GLU A 2 18.50 2.97 30.69
CA GLU A 2 18.08 2.13 31.81
C GLU A 2 16.61 2.47 32.07
N ASN A 3 15.70 1.70 31.47
CA ASN A 3 14.25 1.87 31.60
C ASN A 3 13.75 1.15 32.87
N GLU A 4 14.33 1.45 34.04
CA GLU A 4 13.98 0.77 35.31
C GLU A 4 12.58 1.14 35.86
N HIS A 5 11.82 2.02 35.19
CA HIS A 5 10.51 2.50 35.65
C HIS A 5 9.35 2.29 34.66
N ILE A 6 9.51 1.51 33.59
CA ILE A 6 8.44 1.30 32.60
C ILE A 6 7.96 -0.15 32.63
N ASP A 7 6.75 -0.37 33.14
CA ASP A 7 6.12 -1.69 33.22
C ASP A 7 5.63 -2.19 31.85
N ALA A 8 5.20 -1.28 30.96
CA ALA A 8 4.73 -1.57 29.61
C ALA A 8 4.66 -0.30 28.73
N ALA A 9 4.62 -0.48 27.41
CA ALA A 9 4.31 0.58 26.46
C ALA A 9 3.22 0.14 25.47
N VAL A 10 2.40 1.09 25.02
CA VAL A 10 1.39 0.88 23.98
C VAL A 10 1.81 1.65 22.72
N SER A 11 1.90 0.94 21.60
CA SER A 11 2.22 1.53 20.30
C SER A 11 0.96 1.79 19.50
N LEU A 12 0.70 3.06 19.18
CA LEU A 12 -0.32 3.49 18.21
C LEU A 12 0.20 3.52 16.76
N ALA A 13 1.42 3.03 16.52
CA ALA A 13 1.91 2.80 15.17
C ALA A 13 1.32 1.50 14.58
N CYS A 14 1.64 1.22 13.30
CA CYS A 14 1.31 -0.06 12.71
C CYS A 14 2.14 -1.21 13.33
N GLY A 15 1.83 -2.45 12.95
CA GLY A 15 2.50 -3.66 13.44
C GLY A 15 4.01 -3.64 13.22
N VAL A 16 4.49 -2.92 12.20
CA VAL A 16 5.94 -2.70 12.01
C VAL A 16 6.55 -1.97 13.20
N GLY A 17 5.89 -0.91 13.69
CA GLY A 17 6.33 -0.16 14.86
C GLY A 17 6.33 -1.00 16.14
N VAL A 18 5.28 -1.82 16.33
CA VAL A 18 5.19 -2.75 17.46
C VAL A 18 6.38 -3.72 17.49
N ASN A 19 6.65 -4.39 16.36
CA ASN A 19 7.78 -5.33 16.25
C ASN A 19 9.13 -4.62 16.43
N PHE A 20 9.31 -3.47 15.77
CA PHE A 20 10.55 -2.71 15.84
C PHE A 20 10.90 -2.27 17.28
N PHE A 21 9.88 -1.81 18.04
CA PHE A 21 10.09 -1.45 19.44
C PHE A 21 10.30 -2.66 20.35
N ALA A 22 9.60 -3.77 20.10
CA ALA A 22 9.79 -5.00 20.86
C ALA A 22 11.25 -5.49 20.77
N ASP A 23 11.83 -5.49 19.57
CA ASP A 23 13.23 -5.89 19.34
C ASP A 23 14.23 -4.94 20.03
N ARG A 24 13.91 -3.64 20.13
CA ARG A 24 14.85 -2.62 20.61
C ARG A 24 14.79 -2.41 22.12
N LEU A 25 13.61 -2.56 22.73
CA LEU A 25 13.37 -2.27 24.15
C LEU A 25 13.45 -3.51 25.04
N GLY A 26 13.40 -4.73 24.47
CA GLY A 26 13.81 -6.00 25.06
C GLY A 26 13.08 -6.45 26.34
N LYS A 27 13.21 -5.68 27.43
CA LYS A 27 12.61 -5.95 28.74
C LYS A 27 11.24 -5.29 28.93
N VAL A 28 10.91 -4.26 28.15
CA VAL A 28 9.62 -3.56 28.24
C VAL A 28 8.61 -4.24 27.31
N PRO A 29 7.49 -4.78 27.83
CA PRO A 29 6.40 -5.29 27.00
C PRO A 29 5.80 -4.19 26.10
N ILE A 30 5.66 -4.47 24.82
CA ILE A 30 5.06 -3.55 23.84
C ILE A 30 3.73 -4.12 23.34
N PHE A 31 2.64 -3.40 23.58
CA PHE A 31 1.31 -3.79 23.16
C PHE A 31 0.84 -2.97 21.95
N PRO A 32 0.13 -3.58 20.99
CA PRO A 32 -0.54 -2.83 19.93
C PRO A 32 -1.72 -2.04 20.52
N GLY A 33 -1.80 -0.75 20.24
CA GLY A 33 -2.98 0.07 20.55
C GLY A 33 -3.99 0.17 19.40
N LEU A 34 -3.63 -0.35 18.22
CA LEU A 34 -4.52 -0.45 17.06
C LEU A 34 -4.19 -1.67 16.19
N ASN A 35 -5.16 -2.09 15.37
CA ASN A 35 -4.94 -3.10 14.34
C ASN A 35 -4.40 -2.44 13.06
N THR A 36 -3.35 -3.03 12.49
CA THR A 36 -2.93 -2.65 11.14
C THR A 36 -3.83 -3.34 10.13
N THR A 37 -4.63 -2.56 9.43
CA THR A 37 -5.61 -3.06 8.47
C THR A 37 -5.14 -2.92 7.02
N PHE A 38 -4.38 -1.86 6.70
CA PHE A 38 -3.90 -1.59 5.34
C PHE A 38 -2.69 -0.64 5.33
N TYR A 39 -1.99 -0.54 4.18
CA TYR A 39 -0.97 0.50 3.96
C TYR A 39 -1.60 1.72 3.33
N GLY A 40 -1.92 2.69 4.16
CA GLY A 40 -2.70 3.86 3.78
C GLY A 40 -2.02 5.20 4.03
N ALA A 41 -2.74 6.25 3.65
CA ALA A 41 -2.43 7.63 3.97
C ALA A 41 -3.60 8.27 4.72
N GLY A 42 -3.30 9.22 5.60
CA GLY A 42 -4.32 10.08 6.22
C GLY A 42 -4.79 11.10 5.20
N MET A 43 -6.02 10.94 4.72
CA MET A 43 -6.62 11.85 3.75
C MET A 43 -7.09 13.12 4.43
N GLU A 44 -7.66 12.96 5.62
CA GLU A 44 -8.14 14.02 6.52
C GLU A 44 -7.97 13.56 7.98
N PRO A 45 -8.04 14.46 8.97
CA PRO A 45 -8.06 14.05 10.37
C PRO A 45 -9.17 13.03 10.65
N GLY A 46 -8.78 11.80 11.02
CA GLY A 46 -9.72 10.71 11.28
C GLY A 46 -10.09 9.86 10.06
N LEU A 47 -9.63 10.21 8.85
CA LEU A 47 -9.91 9.48 7.62
C LEU A 47 -8.62 8.92 7.01
N TRP A 48 -8.51 7.59 6.99
CA TRP A 48 -7.42 6.88 6.32
C TRP A 48 -7.96 6.08 5.15
N ALA A 49 -7.27 6.16 4.02
CA ALA A 49 -7.58 5.38 2.83
C ALA A 49 -6.39 4.50 2.45
N GLU A 50 -6.67 3.30 1.96
CA GLU A 50 -5.66 2.39 1.47
C GLU A 50 -5.03 2.93 0.17
N MET A 51 -3.70 2.92 0.11
CA MET A 51 -2.94 3.46 -1.02
C MET A 51 -2.00 2.43 -1.64
N CYS A 52 -1.62 1.38 -0.91
CA CYS A 52 -0.67 0.37 -1.36
C CYS A 52 -1.03 -1.01 -0.82
N ALA A 53 -0.93 -2.04 -1.67
CA ALA A 53 -1.10 -3.44 -1.26
C ALA A 53 0.23 -4.07 -0.79
N GLY A 54 1.36 -3.37 -0.97
CA GLY A 54 2.68 -3.89 -0.63
C GLY A 54 3.05 -5.15 -1.41
N CYS A 55 2.70 -5.25 -2.69
CA CYS A 55 2.93 -6.45 -3.51
C CYS A 55 4.37 -6.67 -4.00
N GLY A 56 5.27 -5.68 -3.83
CA GLY A 56 6.70 -5.82 -4.17
C GLY A 56 7.06 -5.64 -5.64
N ASP A 57 6.10 -5.75 -6.56
CA ASP A 57 6.24 -5.44 -7.98
C ASP A 57 5.35 -4.23 -8.32
N CYS A 58 5.91 -3.07 -8.65
CA CYS A 58 5.13 -1.82 -8.68
C CYS A 58 4.59 -1.50 -10.08
N MET A 59 3.26 -1.33 -10.20
CA MET A 59 2.61 -0.99 -11.48
C MET A 59 2.31 0.51 -11.64
N THR A 60 2.55 1.33 -10.61
CA THR A 60 2.08 2.72 -10.59
C THR A 60 2.75 3.61 -11.64
N ALA A 61 3.90 3.21 -12.16
CA ALA A 61 4.55 3.87 -13.30
C ALA A 61 3.65 3.88 -14.56
N HIS A 62 2.89 2.81 -14.78
CA HIS A 62 2.01 2.65 -15.96
C HIS A 62 0.61 3.23 -15.75
N THR A 63 0.21 3.43 -14.50
CA THR A 63 -1.16 3.87 -14.14
C THR A 63 -1.19 5.31 -13.61
N GLY A 64 -0.22 6.14 -13.99
CA GLY A 64 -0.19 7.56 -13.64
C GLY A 64 -0.05 7.83 -12.13
N GLY A 65 0.57 6.90 -11.39
CA GLY A 65 0.79 6.99 -9.95
C GLY A 65 -0.34 6.41 -9.09
N ILE A 66 -1.37 5.81 -9.69
CA ILE A 66 -2.55 5.30 -8.97
C ILE A 66 -2.49 3.77 -8.90
N CYS A 67 -2.48 3.20 -7.69
CA CYS A 67 -2.38 1.75 -7.51
C CYS A 67 -3.68 1.04 -7.92
N PRO A 68 -3.68 0.21 -9.00
CA PRO A 68 -4.88 -0.50 -9.43
C PRO A 68 -5.18 -1.73 -8.55
N VAL A 69 -4.20 -2.22 -7.80
CA VAL A 69 -4.39 -3.33 -6.86
C VAL A 69 -5.09 -2.83 -5.60
N ALA A 70 -4.49 -1.85 -4.91
CA ALA A 70 -4.99 -1.38 -3.62
C ALA A 70 -6.32 -0.60 -3.73
N ARG A 71 -6.52 0.14 -4.83
CA ARG A 71 -7.63 1.09 -4.95
C ARG A 71 -8.77 0.60 -5.84
N CYS A 72 -8.66 -0.60 -6.43
CA CYS A 72 -9.78 -1.26 -7.10
C CYS A 72 -10.40 -2.28 -6.16
N SER A 73 -11.71 -2.23 -5.95
CA SER A 73 -12.45 -3.25 -5.17
C SER A 73 -12.34 -4.67 -5.73
N LYS A 74 -11.87 -4.82 -6.98
CA LYS A 74 -11.66 -6.10 -7.66
C LYS A 74 -10.18 -6.38 -7.97
N HIS A 75 -9.27 -5.51 -7.53
CA HIS A 75 -7.82 -5.64 -7.75
C HIS A 75 -7.38 -5.82 -9.22
N LEU A 76 -8.15 -5.29 -10.19
CA LEU A 76 -7.90 -5.49 -11.61
C LEU A 76 -6.71 -4.69 -12.12
N LEU A 77 -5.84 -5.34 -12.90
CA LEU A 77 -4.59 -4.78 -13.41
C LEU A 77 -4.68 -4.15 -14.81
N ASN A 78 -5.70 -4.49 -15.60
CA ASN A 78 -5.74 -4.20 -17.04
C ASN A 78 -7.08 -3.57 -17.49
N GLY A 79 -7.57 -2.58 -16.74
CA GLY A 79 -8.75 -1.82 -17.12
C GLY A 79 -9.98 -2.02 -16.22
N PRO A 80 -11.06 -1.27 -16.51
CA PRO A 80 -12.30 -1.33 -15.75
C PRO A 80 -12.99 -2.69 -15.92
N CYS A 81 -13.70 -3.11 -14.87
CA CYS A 81 -14.39 -4.41 -14.80
C CYS A 81 -15.70 -4.53 -15.60
N GLY A 82 -16.06 -3.54 -16.41
CA GLY A 82 -17.35 -3.46 -17.10
C GLY A 82 -18.48 -2.83 -16.29
N GLY A 83 -18.54 -3.00 -14.96
CA GLY A 83 -19.54 -2.30 -14.13
C GLY A 83 -19.07 -0.95 -13.58
N SER A 84 -18.05 -0.35 -14.19
CA SER A 84 -17.76 1.07 -13.95
C SER A 84 -18.78 1.94 -14.67
N GLU A 85 -19.65 2.62 -13.94
CA GLU A 85 -20.66 3.52 -14.52
C GLU A 85 -20.44 4.96 -14.05
N LYS A 86 -20.44 5.93 -14.99
CA LYS A 86 -20.28 7.37 -14.71
C LYS A 86 -19.08 7.68 -13.79
N GLY A 87 -18.01 6.90 -13.91
CA GLY A 87 -16.79 7.04 -13.11
C GLY A 87 -16.86 6.45 -11.70
N LYS A 88 -17.92 5.73 -11.34
CA LYS A 88 -18.12 5.09 -10.04
C LYS A 88 -17.93 3.58 -10.10
N CYS A 89 -17.55 2.98 -8.97
CA CYS A 89 -17.41 1.53 -8.84
C CYS A 89 -18.77 0.87 -8.60
N GLU A 90 -19.06 -0.25 -9.28
CA GLU A 90 -20.30 -1.04 -9.05
C GLU A 90 -20.46 -1.56 -7.62
N VAL A 91 -19.36 -1.78 -6.88
CA VAL A 91 -19.41 -2.33 -5.52
C VAL A 91 -20.03 -1.34 -4.55
N ASP A 92 -19.76 -0.05 -4.72
CA ASP A 92 -20.36 1.04 -3.96
C ASP A 92 -20.41 2.31 -4.81
N PRO A 93 -21.47 2.46 -5.64
CA PRO A 93 -21.60 3.59 -6.54
C PRO A 93 -21.72 4.95 -5.83
N ALA A 94 -22.15 4.95 -4.56
CA ALA A 94 -22.37 6.17 -3.78
C ALA A 94 -21.05 6.75 -3.28
N ASN A 95 -20.13 5.91 -2.78
CA ASN A 95 -18.93 6.39 -2.10
C ASN A 95 -17.61 6.06 -2.81
N THR A 96 -17.59 5.14 -3.79
CA THR A 96 -16.35 4.66 -4.39
C THR A 96 -16.19 5.11 -5.84
N ASP A 97 -15.16 5.91 -6.11
CA ASP A 97 -14.74 6.22 -7.47
C ASP A 97 -14.09 5.00 -8.13
N CYS A 98 -14.39 4.78 -9.41
CA CYS A 98 -13.72 3.75 -10.19
C CYS A 98 -12.25 4.15 -10.38
N VAL A 99 -11.32 3.34 -9.83
CA VAL A 99 -9.89 3.62 -9.96
C VAL A 99 -9.44 3.74 -11.41
N TRP A 100 -10.03 2.96 -12.32
CA TRP A 100 -9.67 2.98 -13.74
C TRP A 100 -10.13 4.25 -14.46
N GLN A 101 -11.23 4.86 -14.00
CA GLN A 101 -11.60 6.20 -14.44
C GLN A 101 -10.55 7.22 -13.95
N LEU A 102 -10.15 7.15 -12.67
CA LEU A 102 -9.13 8.03 -12.12
C LEU A 102 -7.78 7.90 -12.82
N ILE A 103 -7.37 6.67 -13.17
CA ILE A 103 -6.17 6.37 -13.96
C ILE A 103 -6.26 7.03 -15.33
N TYR A 104 -7.36 6.80 -16.05
CA TYR A 104 -7.58 7.38 -17.38
C TYR A 104 -7.52 8.92 -17.34
N ASP A 105 -8.25 9.55 -16.43
CA ASP A 105 -8.29 11.02 -16.30
C ASP A 105 -6.92 11.59 -15.91
N ARG A 106 -6.16 10.86 -15.08
CA ARG A 106 -4.80 11.25 -14.71
C ARG A 106 -3.86 11.15 -15.91
N LEU A 107 -3.86 10.05 -16.65
CA LEU A 107 -3.02 9.85 -17.83
C LEU A 107 -3.38 10.82 -18.96
N LYS A 108 -4.67 11.11 -19.17
CA LYS A 108 -5.14 12.14 -20.10
C LYS A 108 -4.56 13.52 -19.76
N ARG A 109 -4.61 13.92 -18.49
CA ARG A 109 -3.99 15.19 -18.03
C ARG A 109 -2.47 15.22 -18.20
N LEU A 110 -1.81 14.07 -18.13
CA LEU A 110 -0.37 13.93 -18.34
C LEU A 110 0.02 13.82 -19.83
N GLY A 111 -0.95 13.73 -20.74
CA GLY A 111 -0.68 13.47 -22.16
C GLY A 111 -0.10 12.08 -22.44
N LYS A 112 -0.40 11.09 -21.58
CA LYS A 112 0.17 9.73 -21.61
C LYS A 112 -0.89 8.63 -21.77
N LEU A 113 -1.90 8.85 -22.63
CA LEU A 113 -2.96 7.85 -22.82
C LEU A 113 -2.50 6.61 -23.59
N ASP A 114 -1.42 6.73 -24.35
CA ASP A 114 -0.72 5.65 -25.03
C ASP A 114 -0.23 4.56 -24.07
N GLU A 115 0.09 4.90 -22.81
CA GLU A 115 0.47 3.93 -21.78
C GLU A 115 -0.61 2.85 -21.56
N LEU A 116 -1.89 3.17 -21.77
CA LEU A 116 -2.98 2.19 -21.64
C LEU A 116 -3.04 1.17 -22.78
N GLN A 117 -2.33 1.41 -23.87
CA GLN A 117 -2.26 0.51 -25.02
C GLN A 117 -1.08 -0.48 -24.90
N ASN A 118 -0.18 -0.26 -23.93
CA ASN A 118 0.98 -1.10 -23.73
C ASN A 118 0.58 -2.48 -23.21
N LEU A 119 1.11 -3.52 -23.86
CA LEU A 119 1.02 -4.89 -23.36
C LEU A 119 2.05 -5.06 -22.23
N LEU A 120 1.55 -5.07 -21.00
CA LEU A 120 2.38 -5.30 -19.82
C LEU A 120 2.55 -6.82 -19.60
N PRO A 121 3.72 -7.28 -19.14
CA PRO A 121 3.89 -8.66 -18.72
C PRO A 121 2.96 -8.99 -17.55
N ALA A 122 2.73 -10.28 -17.33
CA ALA A 122 2.05 -10.73 -16.14
C ALA A 122 2.80 -10.24 -14.90
N LYS A 123 2.05 -9.63 -13.99
CA LYS A 123 2.55 -9.12 -12.72
C LYS A 123 3.26 -10.22 -11.92
N ASP A 124 4.43 -9.91 -11.37
CA ASP A 124 5.15 -10.85 -10.52
C ASP A 124 4.66 -10.76 -9.08
N TRP A 125 4.07 -11.85 -8.58
CA TRP A 125 3.57 -11.96 -7.21
C TRP A 125 4.55 -12.65 -6.26
N ARG A 126 5.66 -13.21 -6.75
CA ARG A 126 6.71 -13.79 -5.90
C ARG A 126 7.27 -12.82 -4.85
N PRO A 127 7.45 -11.50 -5.12
CA PRO A 127 7.91 -10.56 -4.09
C PRO A 127 6.80 -10.09 -3.12
N ALA A 128 5.57 -10.59 -3.25
CA ALA A 128 4.50 -10.37 -2.27
C ALA A 128 4.71 -11.23 -1.01
N SER A 129 3.74 -11.22 -0.09
CA SER A 129 3.82 -11.96 1.17
C SER A 129 3.92 -13.48 1.01
N ASP A 130 3.36 -14.02 -0.07
CA ASP A 130 3.21 -15.47 -0.24
C ASP A 130 4.53 -16.18 -0.57
N GLY A 131 5.55 -15.43 -0.99
CA GLY A 131 6.91 -15.92 -1.24
C GLY A 131 7.77 -16.09 0.01
N GLY A 132 7.25 -15.80 1.21
CA GLY A 132 7.96 -15.88 2.48
C GLY A 132 8.40 -14.52 3.04
N VAL A 133 9.20 -14.53 4.11
CA VAL A 133 9.63 -13.30 4.80
C VAL A 133 10.54 -12.48 3.89
N ARG A 134 10.05 -11.30 3.51
CA ARG A 134 10.73 -10.39 2.58
C ARG A 134 11.91 -9.71 3.22
N ARG A 135 13.04 -9.63 2.51
CA ARG A 135 14.24 -8.90 2.91
C ARG A 135 14.88 -8.24 1.70
N THR A 136 15.23 -6.97 1.83
CA THR A 136 15.97 -6.21 0.81
C THR A 136 17.25 -5.67 1.41
N VAL A 137 18.39 -5.92 0.75
CA VAL A 137 19.69 -5.38 1.15
C VAL A 137 20.20 -4.48 0.04
N ARG A 138 20.50 -3.22 0.37
CA ARG A 138 21.22 -2.30 -0.51
C ARG A 138 22.68 -2.30 -0.09
N GLU A 139 23.49 -3.14 -0.72
CA GLU A 139 24.90 -3.38 -0.37
C GLU A 139 25.70 -2.07 -0.20
N TYR A 140 25.48 -1.08 -1.07
CA TYR A 140 26.17 0.21 -1.02
C TYR A 140 25.85 1.05 0.23
N LEU A 141 24.71 0.82 0.90
CA LEU A 141 24.38 1.43 2.19
C LEU A 141 24.76 0.54 3.37
N TYR A 142 24.69 -0.78 3.17
CA TYR A 142 24.88 -1.76 4.23
C TYR A 142 26.36 -1.90 4.65
N ARG A 143 27.29 -1.77 3.69
CA ARG A 143 28.75 -1.87 3.92
C ARG A 143 29.40 -0.58 4.42
N LEU A 144 28.64 0.50 4.60
CA LEU A 144 29.11 1.72 5.26
C LEU A 144 28.99 1.67 6.79
N LYS A 145 28.82 0.45 7.34
CA LYS A 145 28.87 0.16 8.77
C LYS A 145 30.20 -0.46 9.16
#